data_AF-X1FRF6-F1
#
_entry.id   AF-X1FRF6-F1
#
_cell.length_a   1.000
_cell.length_b   1.000
_cell.length_c   1.000
_cell.angle_alpha   90.00
_cell.angle_beta   90.00
_cell.angle_gamma   90.00
#
_symmetry.space_group_name_H-M   'P 1'
#
loop_
_entity.id
_entity.type
_entity.pdbx_description
1 polymer ?
#
loop_
_entity_poly.entity_id
_entity_poly.type
_entity_poly.pdbx_seq_one_letter_code
_entity_poly.pdbx_strand_id
1 'polypeptide(L)'
;SYKNQIEKCDAILIISCGDGLQVVREYILEDEFGLTKSIYPGTNPIGHMGGGPALFKEKCIQCGECELGRLCGICLMTQCAKGLLNGPCGGTRKDGKCEVNPDNDCAWVLIYKRLKKLGELDEMREIMSPKDWSKMQRPREIEVEPLSLE
;
A
#
# COMPACT_ATOMS: atom_id res chain seq x y z
N SER A 1 27.49 1.51 0.04
CA SER A 1 26.29 2.26 0.49
C SER A 1 25.07 1.37 0.32
N TYR A 2 24.09 1.45 1.22
CA TYR A 2 22.83 0.72 1.13
C TYR A 2 22.07 1.00 -0.17
N LYS A 3 22.17 2.23 -0.71
CA LYS A 3 21.58 2.61 -2.00
C LYS A 3 21.99 1.66 -3.13
N ASN A 4 23.30 1.40 -3.29
CA ASN A 4 23.81 0.52 -4.35
C ASN A 4 23.37 -0.94 -4.17
N GLN A 5 23.12 -1.38 -2.93
CA GLN A 5 22.63 -2.74 -2.66
C GLN A 5 21.15 -2.86 -3.06
N ILE A 6 20.34 -1.85 -2.71
CA ILE A 6 18.91 -1.77 -3.04
C ILE A 6 18.69 -1.63 -4.55
N GLU A 7 19.54 -0.87 -5.24
CA GLU A 7 19.46 -0.72 -6.70
C GLU A 7 19.69 -2.06 -7.42
N LYS A 8 20.62 -2.88 -6.90
CA LYS A 8 21.00 -4.17 -7.47
C LYS A 8 20.07 -5.33 -7.12
N CYS A 9 19.26 -5.23 -6.07
CA CYS A 9 18.34 -6.31 -5.73
C CYS A 9 17.19 -6.38 -6.74
N ASP A 10 16.54 -7.52 -6.91
CA ASP A 10 15.37 -7.62 -7.80
C ASP A 10 14.13 -7.00 -7.13
N ALA A 11 13.94 -7.30 -5.84
CA ALA A 11 12.81 -6.86 -5.05
C ALA A 11 13.19 -6.66 -3.57
N ILE A 12 12.27 -6.07 -2.80
CA ILE A 12 12.41 -5.81 -1.37
C ILE A 12 11.28 -6.53 -0.62
N LEU A 13 11.63 -7.46 0.27
CA LEU A 13 10.69 -8.06 1.21
C LEU A 13 10.67 -7.22 2.50
N ILE A 14 9.49 -6.72 2.89
CA ILE A 14 9.33 -5.90 4.11
C ILE A 14 8.52 -6.65 5.15
N ILE A 15 9.16 -6.93 6.28
CA ILE A 15 8.54 -7.51 7.48
C ILE A 15 8.26 -6.37 8.46
N SER A 16 7.23 -5.58 8.19
CA SER A 16 6.83 -4.44 9.03
C SER A 16 5.31 -4.24 8.98
N CYS A 17 4.81 -3.12 9.52
CA CYS A 17 3.41 -2.78 9.37
C CYS A 17 3.05 -2.18 8.01
N GLY A 18 1.76 -2.07 7.70
CA GLY A 18 1.29 -1.51 6.43
C GLY A 18 1.72 -0.06 6.23
N ASP A 19 1.85 0.70 7.33
CA ASP A 19 2.45 2.02 7.33
C ASP A 19 3.97 1.96 7.08
N GLY A 20 4.69 1.09 7.78
CA GLY A 20 6.14 0.93 7.63
C GLY A 20 6.56 0.64 6.17
N LEU A 21 5.82 -0.20 5.45
CA LEU A 21 6.06 -0.44 4.02
C LEU A 21 5.85 0.85 3.20
N GLN A 22 4.77 1.59 3.45
CA GLN A 22 4.47 2.84 2.76
C GLN A 22 5.52 3.92 3.05
N VAL A 23 6.00 4.01 4.29
CA VAL A 23 7.09 4.92 4.71
C VAL A 23 8.38 4.61 3.97
N VAL A 24 8.80 3.33 3.92
CA VAL A 24 10.01 2.93 3.18
C VAL A 24 9.86 3.25 1.69
N ARG A 25 8.66 3.02 1.12
CA ARG A 25 8.38 3.34 -0.28
C ARG A 25 8.51 4.83 -0.58
N GLU A 26 7.86 5.66 0.22
CA GLU A 26 7.77 7.12 0.02
C GLU A 26 9.11 7.78 0.31
N TYR A 27 9.60 7.67 1.55
CA TYR A 27 10.72 8.48 2.00
C TYR A 27 12.10 7.92 1.60
N ILE A 28 12.26 6.60 1.55
CA ILE A 28 13.58 6.00 1.31
C ILE A 28 13.77 5.69 -0.17
N LEU A 29 12.83 4.95 -0.79
CA LEU A 29 12.99 4.55 -2.18
C LEU A 29 12.74 5.72 -3.14
N GLU A 30 11.61 6.42 -3.00
CA GLU A 30 11.22 7.47 -3.93
C GLU A 30 11.97 8.79 -3.65
N ASP A 31 11.89 9.31 -2.42
CA ASP A 31 12.47 10.63 -2.09
C ASP A 31 14.00 10.61 -1.95
N GLU A 32 14.56 9.73 -1.10
CA GLU A 32 16.00 9.72 -0.81
C GLU A 32 16.82 9.08 -1.94
N PHE A 33 16.38 7.90 -2.44
CA PHE A 33 17.16 7.14 -3.42
C PHE A 33 16.77 7.36 -4.88
N GLY A 34 15.56 7.87 -5.16
CA GLY A 34 15.05 8.06 -6.53
C GLY A 34 14.81 6.75 -7.27
N LEU A 35 14.59 5.65 -6.56
CA LEU A 35 14.42 4.31 -7.08
C LEU A 35 12.95 3.89 -7.11
N THR A 36 12.61 3.02 -8.05
CA THR A 36 11.33 2.31 -8.07
C THR A 36 11.65 0.82 -8.12
N LYS A 37 11.41 0.11 -7.00
CA LYS A 37 11.63 -1.33 -6.85
C LYS A 37 10.33 -2.04 -6.48
N SER A 38 10.19 -3.28 -6.91
CA SER A 38 9.10 -4.15 -6.46
C SER A 38 9.27 -4.42 -4.96
N ILE A 39 8.17 -4.32 -4.23
CA ILE A 39 8.14 -4.35 -2.77
C ILE A 39 7.06 -5.32 -2.35
N TYR A 40 7.36 -6.25 -1.45
CA TYR A 40 6.44 -7.30 -1.03
C TYR A 40 6.27 -7.27 0.48
N PRO A 41 5.04 -7.25 1.00
CA PRO A 41 4.80 -7.39 2.42
C PRO A 41 5.10 -8.84 2.84
N GLY A 42 5.87 -9.01 3.92
CA GLY A 42 6.15 -10.31 4.55
C GLY A 42 5.16 -10.68 5.66
N THR A 43 4.18 -9.81 5.93
CA THR A 43 3.18 -9.97 6.99
C THR A 43 1.82 -9.50 6.49
N ASN A 44 0.75 -9.80 7.25
CA ASN A 44 -0.57 -9.17 7.12
C ASN A 44 -0.78 -8.18 8.27
N PRO A 45 -0.04 -7.06 8.28
CA PRO A 45 0.14 -6.34 9.51
C PRO A 45 -0.98 -5.35 9.81
N ILE A 46 -0.97 -4.92 11.06
CA ILE A 46 -1.89 -3.99 11.66
C ILE A 46 -1.14 -2.65 11.85
N GLY A 47 -1.39 -1.66 10.99
CA GLY A 47 -0.80 -0.32 11.11
C GLY A 47 -1.82 0.75 10.74
N HIS A 48 -2.35 1.49 11.71
CA HIS A 48 -3.50 2.36 11.48
C HIS A 48 -3.11 3.71 10.85
N MET A 49 -2.21 4.43 11.52
CA MET A 49 -1.82 5.80 11.18
C MET A 49 -0.31 5.89 10.95
N GLY A 50 0.11 6.83 10.09
CA GLY A 50 1.51 7.19 9.85
C GLY A 50 1.67 8.65 9.42
N GLY A 51 2.88 9.09 9.08
CA GLY A 51 3.15 10.46 8.58
C GLY A 51 3.47 11.53 9.64
N GLY A 52 3.62 11.13 10.90
CA GLY A 52 4.06 12.04 11.98
C GLY A 52 5.45 12.67 11.75
N PRO A 53 5.90 13.58 12.63
CA PRO A 53 5.25 13.93 13.90
C PRO A 53 4.14 14.98 13.80
N ALA A 54 4.01 15.69 12.67
CA ALA A 54 3.10 16.82 12.55
C ALA A 54 1.73 16.49 11.93
N LEU A 55 1.66 15.52 11.01
CA LEU A 55 0.43 15.19 10.28
C LEU A 55 0.23 13.69 10.19
N PHE A 56 -0.63 13.15 11.05
CA PHE A 56 -0.99 11.73 10.99
C PHE A 56 -2.06 11.48 9.95
N LYS A 57 -1.80 10.55 9.04
CA LYS A 57 -2.70 10.10 7.98
C LYS A 57 -3.05 8.63 8.18
N GLU A 58 -4.29 8.28 7.86
CA GLU A 58 -4.69 6.87 7.83
C GLU A 58 -3.93 6.16 6.71
N LYS A 59 -3.16 5.13 7.07
CA LYS A 59 -2.29 4.39 6.12
C LYS A 59 -2.75 2.95 5.95
N CYS A 60 -3.42 2.33 6.93
CA CYS A 60 -4.05 1.02 6.76
C CYS A 60 -5.26 0.82 7.70
N ILE A 61 -6.26 0.07 7.21
CA ILE A 61 -7.47 -0.29 7.98
C ILE A 61 -7.35 -1.62 8.73
N GLN A 62 -6.14 -2.18 8.76
CA GLN A 62 -5.79 -3.42 9.47
C GLN A 62 -6.58 -4.64 8.96
N CYS A 63 -6.95 -4.71 7.68
CA CYS A 63 -7.89 -5.73 7.15
C CYS A 63 -7.43 -7.21 7.20
N GLY A 64 -6.20 -7.51 7.64
CA GLY A 64 -5.71 -8.89 7.75
C GLY A 64 -5.41 -9.58 6.41
N GLU A 65 -5.44 -8.84 5.30
CA GLU A 65 -5.18 -9.36 3.95
C GLU A 65 -4.54 -8.22 3.13
N CYS A 66 -3.21 -8.19 3.18
CA CYS A 66 -2.39 -7.07 2.70
C CYS A 66 -2.14 -7.16 1.18
N GLU A 67 -2.60 -6.13 0.47
CA GLU A 67 -2.46 -6.01 -0.99
C GLU A 67 -1.34 -5.06 -1.42
N LEU A 68 -0.52 -4.57 -0.48
CA LEU A 68 0.48 -3.54 -0.77
C LEU A 68 1.52 -3.98 -1.81
N GLY A 69 1.81 -5.27 -1.93
CA GLY A 69 2.76 -5.74 -2.95
C GLY A 69 2.24 -5.50 -4.36
N ARG A 70 1.07 -6.07 -4.66
CA ARG A 70 0.37 -5.90 -5.93
C ARG A 70 0.05 -4.44 -6.25
N LEU A 71 -0.29 -3.66 -5.23
CA LEU A 71 -0.66 -2.25 -5.36
C LEU A 71 0.56 -1.31 -5.25
N CYS A 72 1.77 -1.83 -5.44
CA CYS A 72 3.03 -1.07 -5.44
C CYS A 72 3.20 -0.11 -4.24
N GLY A 73 2.81 -0.55 -3.05
CA GLY A 73 2.89 0.24 -1.82
C GLY A 73 1.79 1.30 -1.68
N ILE A 74 0.63 1.14 -2.33
CA ILE A 74 -0.55 2.00 -2.14
C ILE A 74 -1.68 1.17 -1.55
N CYS A 75 -2.14 1.53 -0.35
CA CYS A 75 -3.31 0.87 0.23
C CYS A 75 -4.58 1.49 -0.38
N LEU A 76 -5.24 0.77 -1.27
CA LEU A 76 -6.51 1.24 -1.87
C LEU A 76 -7.62 1.42 -0.83
N MET A 77 -7.54 0.71 0.30
CA MET A 77 -8.53 0.81 1.36
C MET A 77 -8.52 2.16 2.09
N THR A 78 -7.37 2.84 2.12
CA THR A 78 -7.20 4.13 2.82
C THR A 78 -6.97 5.29 1.86
N GLN A 79 -6.26 5.04 0.74
CA GLN A 79 -5.87 6.09 -0.20
C GLN A 79 -6.88 6.27 -1.35
N CYS A 80 -7.79 5.33 -1.58
CA CYS A 80 -8.86 5.49 -2.56
C CYS A 80 -10.19 5.78 -1.85
N ALA A 81 -10.84 6.89 -2.23
CA ALA A 81 -12.16 7.26 -1.70
C ALA A 81 -13.24 6.19 -1.91
N LYS A 82 -13.05 5.27 -2.86
CA LYS A 82 -13.99 4.20 -3.17
C LYS A 82 -13.54 2.80 -2.73
N GLY A 83 -12.29 2.63 -2.30
CA GLY A 83 -11.77 1.33 -1.86
C GLY A 83 -11.84 0.19 -2.89
N LEU A 84 -11.90 0.49 -4.20
CA LEU A 84 -12.07 -0.52 -5.25
C LEU A 84 -10.77 -1.25 -5.55
N LEU A 85 -10.72 -2.57 -5.38
CA LEU A 85 -9.55 -3.43 -5.63
C LEU A 85 -9.37 -3.87 -7.09
N ASN A 86 -10.45 -3.84 -7.88
CA ASN A 86 -10.51 -4.35 -9.27
C ASN A 86 -10.63 -3.22 -10.30
N GLY A 87 -9.64 -2.33 -10.29
CA GLY A 87 -9.41 -1.37 -11.36
C GLY A 87 -9.93 0.05 -11.10
N PRO A 88 -9.51 0.98 -11.97
CA PRO A 88 -9.88 2.38 -11.84
C PRO A 88 -11.39 2.58 -11.99
N CYS A 89 -11.95 3.44 -11.14
CA CYS A 89 -13.38 3.71 -11.10
C CYS A 89 -13.93 4.58 -12.25
N GLY A 90 -13.10 4.98 -13.22
CA GLY A 90 -13.42 6.00 -14.23
C GLY A 90 -13.45 7.45 -13.70
N GLY A 91 -13.55 7.64 -12.39
CA GLY A 91 -13.62 8.95 -11.72
C GLY A 91 -12.28 9.66 -11.51
N THR A 92 -11.38 9.56 -12.47
CA THR A 92 -10.08 10.26 -12.46
C THR A 92 -10.20 11.56 -13.24
N ARG A 93 -9.85 12.68 -12.60
CA ARG A 93 -9.82 14.00 -13.24
C ARG A 93 -8.66 14.07 -14.25
N LYS A 94 -8.73 15.03 -15.19
CA LYS A 94 -7.72 15.19 -16.25
C LYS A 94 -6.30 15.45 -15.73
N ASP A 95 -6.19 16.03 -14.55
CA ASP A 95 -4.93 16.30 -13.83
C ASP A 95 -4.40 15.08 -13.04
N GLY A 96 -5.10 13.94 -13.08
CA GLY A 96 -4.75 12.73 -12.34
C GLY A 96 -5.27 12.68 -10.91
N LYS A 97 -6.10 13.64 -10.50
CA LYS A 97 -6.69 13.70 -9.16
C LYS A 97 -8.02 12.95 -9.05
N CYS A 98 -8.46 12.68 -7.82
CA CYS A 98 -9.73 11.99 -7.56
C CYS A 98 -10.94 12.92 -7.82
N GLU A 99 -12.04 12.39 -8.36
CA GLU A 99 -13.29 13.15 -8.50
C GLU A 99 -13.95 13.49 -7.15
N VAL A 100 -13.81 12.61 -6.15
CA VAL A 100 -14.49 12.73 -4.86
C VAL A 100 -13.82 13.79 -3.99
N ASN A 101 -12.48 13.79 -3.96
CA ASN A 101 -11.68 14.80 -3.30
C ASN A 101 -10.61 15.31 -4.27
N PRO A 102 -10.78 16.52 -4.84
CA PRO A 102 -9.83 17.11 -5.78
C PRO A 102 -8.46 17.44 -5.20
N ASP A 103 -8.24 17.37 -3.89
CA ASP A 103 -6.91 17.55 -3.31
C ASP A 103 -6.10 16.26 -3.37
N ASN A 104 -6.77 15.11 -3.42
CA ASN A 104 -6.16 13.79 -3.41
C ASN A 104 -5.73 13.34 -4.81
N ASP A 105 -4.52 12.81 -4.91
CA ASP A 105 -4.09 12.08 -6.10
C ASP A 105 -4.91 10.79 -6.25
N CYS A 106 -5.22 10.42 -7.49
CA CYS A 106 -5.91 9.16 -7.75
C CYS A 106 -4.97 7.98 -7.47
N ALA A 107 -5.30 7.16 -6.47
CA ALA A 107 -4.54 5.97 -6.11
C ALA A 107 -4.23 5.05 -7.31
N TRP A 108 -5.20 4.82 -8.21
CA TRP A 108 -4.99 4.02 -9.42
C TRP A 108 -4.03 4.65 -10.44
N VAL A 109 -3.99 5.99 -10.53
CA VAL A 109 -2.97 6.69 -11.35
C VAL A 109 -1.59 6.52 -10.74
N LEU A 110 -1.46 6.59 -9.42
CA LEU A 110 -0.20 6.38 -8.73
C LEU A 110 0.30 4.93 -8.93
N ILE A 111 -0.58 3.93 -8.80
CA ILE A 111 -0.28 2.51 -9.09
C ILE A 111 0.18 2.36 -10.54
N TYR A 112 -0.57 2.88 -11.51
CA TYR A 112 -0.20 2.85 -12.94
C TYR A 112 1.20 3.43 -13.19
N LYS A 113 1.50 4.60 -12.60
CA LYS A 113 2.82 5.23 -12.74
C LYS A 113 3.94 4.35 -12.18
N ARG A 114 3.70 3.66 -11.07
CA ARG A 114 4.67 2.75 -10.44
C ARG A 114 4.86 1.48 -11.28
N LEU A 115 3.79 0.80 -11.68
CA LEU A 115 3.86 -0.38 -12.56
C LEU A 115 4.52 -0.07 -13.90
N LYS A 116 4.23 1.09 -14.50
CA LYS A 116 4.89 1.54 -15.73
C LYS A 116 6.40 1.68 -15.58
N LYS A 117 6.87 2.18 -14.43
CA LYS A 117 8.32 2.27 -14.14
C LYS A 117 8.95 0.89 -13.90
N LEU A 118 8.18 -0.06 -13.39
CA LEU A 118 8.62 -1.45 -13.18
C LEU A 118 8.56 -2.30 -14.45
N GLY A 119 7.82 -1.86 -15.49
CA GLY A 119 7.56 -2.67 -16.67
C GLY A 119 6.47 -3.73 -16.47
N GLU A 120 5.69 -3.63 -15.39
CA GLU A 120 4.72 -4.63 -14.92
C GLU A 120 3.26 -4.18 -15.19
N LEU A 121 2.99 -3.50 -16.31
CA LEU A 121 1.64 -2.96 -16.58
C LEU A 121 0.57 -4.04 -16.79
N ASP A 122 0.97 -5.24 -17.19
CA ASP A 122 0.03 -6.33 -17.42
C ASP A 122 -0.63 -6.82 -16.12
N GLU A 123 0.01 -6.61 -14.96
CA GLU A 123 -0.57 -6.87 -13.62
C GLU A 123 -1.88 -6.10 -13.39
N MET A 124 -2.09 -4.97 -14.05
CA MET A 124 -3.35 -4.21 -13.93
C MET A 124 -4.54 -4.91 -14.58
N ARG A 125 -4.30 -5.92 -15.43
CA ARG A 125 -5.36 -6.69 -16.11
C ARG A 125 -5.88 -7.82 -15.24
N GLU A 126 -5.18 -8.15 -14.16
CA GLU A 126 -5.61 -9.22 -13.26
C GLU A 126 -6.89 -8.84 -12.50
N ILE A 127 -7.85 -9.75 -12.52
CA ILE A 127 -9.08 -9.63 -11.75
C ILE A 127 -8.86 -10.34 -10.42
N MET A 128 -8.96 -9.59 -9.33
CA MET A 128 -8.85 -10.14 -7.99
C MET A 128 -10.12 -10.83 -7.56
N SER A 129 -9.93 -11.91 -6.80
CA SER A 129 -10.97 -12.48 -5.97
C SER A 129 -11.57 -11.42 -5.04
N PRO A 130 -12.85 -11.57 -4.66
CA PRO A 130 -13.44 -10.75 -3.62
C PRO A 130 -12.59 -10.78 -2.35
N LYS A 131 -12.42 -9.61 -1.74
CA LYS A 131 -11.73 -9.49 -0.45
C LYS A 131 -12.42 -10.33 0.62
N ASP A 132 -11.66 -11.04 1.46
CA ASP A 132 -12.21 -11.80 2.57
C ASP A 132 -12.52 -10.89 3.76
N TRP A 133 -13.73 -10.34 3.75
CA TRP A 133 -14.21 -9.45 4.81
C TRP A 133 -14.48 -10.15 6.15
N SER A 134 -14.47 -11.49 6.22
CA SER A 134 -14.64 -12.20 7.50
C SER A 134 -13.51 -11.88 8.48
N LYS A 135 -12.30 -11.57 7.98
CA LYS A 135 -11.15 -11.12 8.78
C LYS A 135 -11.27 -9.71 9.35
N MET A 136 -12.29 -8.97 8.93
CA MET A 136 -12.53 -7.57 9.31
C MET A 136 -14.00 -7.34 9.70
N GLN A 137 -14.61 -8.29 10.42
CA GLN A 137 -15.94 -8.08 11.00
C GLN A 137 -15.93 -6.88 11.97
N ARG A 138 -17.04 -6.14 12.01
CA ARG A 138 -17.23 -4.97 12.88
C ARG A 138 -18.42 -5.23 13.83
N PRO A 139 -18.30 -5.02 15.15
CA PRO A 139 -17.07 -4.68 15.88
C PRO A 139 -16.05 -5.83 15.78
N ARG A 140 -14.76 -5.48 15.89
CA ARG A 140 -13.68 -6.45 15.70
C ARG A 140 -13.26 -6.99 17.06
N GLU A 141 -13.27 -8.31 17.20
CA GLU A 141 -12.80 -9.02 18.39
C GLU A 141 -11.68 -9.97 17.96
N ILE A 142 -10.61 -10.03 18.76
CA ILE A 142 -9.46 -10.91 18.51
C ILE A 142 -9.12 -11.57 19.84
N GLU A 143 -9.16 -12.91 19.87
CA GLU A 143 -8.62 -13.71 20.95
C GLU A 143 -7.23 -14.19 20.56
N VAL A 144 -6.24 -13.95 21.42
CA VAL A 144 -4.87 -14.40 21.23
C VAL A 144 -4.42 -15.14 22.47
N GLU A 145 -3.55 -16.15 22.31
CA GLU A 145 -2.91 -16.77 23.46
C GLU A 145 -2.15 -15.70 24.26
N PRO A 146 -2.29 -15.66 25.60
CA PRO A 146 -1.51 -14.76 26.43
C PRO A 146 -0.02 -15.00 26.20
N LEU A 147 0.77 -13.93 26.10
CA LEU A 147 2.23 -14.07 26.09
C LEU A 147 2.68 -14.76 27.39
N SER A 148 3.29 -15.93 27.28
CA SER A 148 4.02 -16.54 28.39
C SER A 148 5.34 -15.78 28.56
N LEU A 149 5.42 -14.94 29.60
CA LEU A 149 6.68 -14.35 30.03
C LEU A 149 7.39 -15.37 30.93
N GLU A 150 8.00 -16.38 30.31
CA GLU A 150 9.01 -17.24 30.97
C GLU A 150 10.41 -16.60 30.87
#